data_AF-A0A934XVF1-F1
#
_entry.id   AF-A0A934XVF1-F1
#
_cell.length_a   1.000
_cell.length_b   1.000
_cell.length_c   1.000
_cell.angle_alpha   90.00
_cell.angle_beta   90.00
_cell.angle_gamma   90.00
#
_symmetry.space_group_name_H-M   'P 1'
#
loop_
_entity.id
_entity.type
_entity.pdbx_description
1 polymer ?
#
loop_
_entity_poly.entity_id
_entity_poly.type
_entity_poly.pdbx_seq_one_letter_code
_entity_poly.pdbx_strand_id
1 'polypeptide(L)'
;MPPDLGLLPLAGDAVDDAVRRALAANELDAGYALVVQSPELTDAQRAGHLLLLSRSFMTSQQPAKSALCLRLTQEVIALSPALPDIARAETALQVAEGWRKLQQPSLARVSLDLAETLAISSTYLLDPQRVDILTRLAAAYIKMEDQPQAQALRQLASKLPPRSAPPQRPPDLALDRWRAPLAISETLTATIEARRATVDGLINGLLAGRQLTDADVIRLEPQLVAEDEQRTAFYRQIASDAAQTPETQAAAQLALTNWLTFKWRVARLDLQVSLAPAWEAQRDEIEAQLVEANANLFALYRDLASALPDSDTVSRARLEVLRAEILRGRLGLYPDYPLDELVARLNEAQAGLEPGLGPHVALRKVDEHLIFTLATR
;
A
#
# COMPACT_ATOMS: atom_id res chain seq x y z
N MET A 1 28.19 -0.19 11.02
CA MET A 1 26.79 -0.35 10.59
C MET A 1 26.66 0.33 9.26
N PRO A 2 26.00 -0.29 8.27
CA PRO A 2 25.82 0.34 6.97
C PRO A 2 24.88 1.57 7.12
N PRO A 3 25.00 2.58 6.23
CA PRO A 3 24.41 3.90 6.39
C PRO A 3 22.90 3.84 6.60
N ASP A 4 22.34 4.76 7.41
CA ASP A 4 20.91 4.83 7.69
C ASP A 4 20.12 5.31 6.45
N LEU A 5 20.04 4.51 5.38
CA LEU A 5 19.32 4.86 4.15
C LEU A 5 17.81 5.08 4.39
N GLY A 6 17.30 4.61 5.54
CA GLY A 6 15.98 4.96 6.06
C GLY A 6 15.77 6.46 6.33
N LEU A 7 16.85 7.24 6.47
CA LEU A 7 16.82 8.70 6.66
C LEU A 7 16.76 9.48 5.34
N LEU A 8 17.02 8.85 4.19
CA LEU A 8 16.99 9.54 2.89
C LEU A 8 15.67 10.32 2.63
N PRO A 9 14.47 9.79 2.95
CA PRO A 9 13.25 10.56 2.79
C PRO A 9 13.21 11.84 3.64
N LEU A 10 13.94 11.87 4.76
CA LEU A 10 14.10 13.08 5.57
C LEU A 10 15.04 14.11 4.90
N ALA A 11 15.95 13.71 4.04
CA ALA A 11 16.64 14.66 3.15
C ALA A 11 15.70 15.24 2.07
N GLY A 12 14.55 14.61 1.83
CA GLY A 12 13.66 14.94 0.72
C GLY A 12 13.88 14.08 -0.53
N ASP A 13 14.73 13.05 -0.45
CA ASP A 13 14.83 12.04 -1.50
C ASP A 13 13.50 11.31 -1.66
N ALA A 14 13.12 11.03 -2.91
CA ALA A 14 11.93 10.22 -3.18
C ALA A 14 12.08 8.84 -2.53
N VAL A 15 11.03 8.38 -1.83
CA VAL A 15 11.05 7.07 -1.17
C VAL A 15 11.35 5.93 -2.14
N ASP A 16 10.85 6.03 -3.37
CA ASP A 16 11.11 5.05 -4.42
C ASP A 16 12.62 4.88 -4.71
N ASP A 17 13.37 5.99 -4.77
CA ASP A 17 14.82 5.98 -4.98
C ASP A 17 15.55 5.47 -3.74
N ALA A 18 15.11 5.87 -2.55
CA ALA A 18 15.67 5.38 -1.28
C ALA A 18 15.55 3.85 -1.15
N VAL A 19 14.40 3.28 -1.52
CA VAL A 19 14.19 1.82 -1.53
C VAL A 19 15.14 1.14 -2.52
N ARG A 20 15.30 1.68 -3.73
CA ARG A 20 16.22 1.12 -4.73
C ARG A 20 17.67 1.15 -4.23
N ARG A 21 18.09 2.23 -3.58
CA ARG A 21 19.42 2.34 -2.96
C ARG A 21 19.61 1.31 -1.84
N ALA A 22 18.61 1.15 -0.95
CA ALA A 22 18.66 0.16 0.12
C ALA A 22 18.76 -1.28 -0.43
N LEU A 23 17.98 -1.60 -1.47
CA LEU A 23 18.08 -2.89 -2.17
C LEU A 23 19.46 -3.10 -2.81
N ALA A 24 20.02 -2.09 -3.47
CA ALA A 24 21.34 -2.16 -4.09
C ALA A 24 22.48 -2.32 -3.06
N ALA A 25 22.33 -1.71 -1.88
CA ALA A 25 23.24 -1.84 -0.75
C ALA A 25 23.03 -3.13 0.06
N ASN A 26 22.05 -3.97 -0.30
CA ASN A 26 21.62 -5.15 0.45
C ASN A 26 21.16 -4.84 1.89
N GLU A 27 20.69 -3.62 2.14
CA GLU A 27 20.07 -3.19 3.39
C GLU A 27 18.57 -3.53 3.39
N LEU A 28 18.29 -4.83 3.39
CA LEU A 28 16.93 -5.33 3.14
C LEU A 28 15.91 -4.89 4.20
N ASP A 29 16.32 -4.75 5.46
CA ASP A 29 15.42 -4.32 6.55
C ASP A 29 15.07 -2.84 6.45
N ALA A 30 16.03 -1.98 6.07
CA ALA A 30 15.77 -0.58 5.79
C ALA A 30 14.86 -0.44 4.55
N GLY A 31 15.14 -1.20 3.49
CA GLY A 31 14.28 -1.27 2.31
C GLY A 31 12.85 -1.71 2.65
N TYR A 32 12.69 -2.73 3.49
CA TYR A 32 11.38 -3.19 3.96
C TYR A 32 10.63 -2.11 4.74
N ALA A 33 11.28 -1.46 5.71
CA ALA A 33 10.67 -0.40 6.51
C ALA A 33 10.22 0.79 5.64
N LEU A 34 11.03 1.18 4.65
CA LEU A 34 10.68 2.20 3.67
C LEU A 34 9.46 1.80 2.81
N VAL A 35 9.37 0.53 2.40
CA VAL A 35 8.28 0.05 1.53
C VAL A 35 6.96 -0.11 2.25
N VAL A 36 6.94 -0.73 3.43
CA VAL A 36 5.67 -1.05 4.10
C VAL A 36 5.01 0.18 4.68
N GLN A 37 5.83 1.08 5.26
CA GLN A 37 5.32 2.12 6.13
C GLN A 37 5.34 3.52 5.49
N SER A 38 5.82 3.65 4.26
CA SER A 38 5.74 4.91 3.53
C SER A 38 4.34 5.12 2.94
N PRO A 39 3.68 6.26 3.22
CA PRO A 39 2.43 6.62 2.57
C PRO A 39 2.62 7.18 1.15
N GLU A 40 3.86 7.45 0.73
CA GLU A 40 4.17 8.12 -0.55
C GLU A 40 4.27 7.16 -1.74
N LEU A 41 4.52 5.87 -1.47
CA LEU A 41 4.58 4.87 -2.53
C LEU A 41 3.19 4.58 -3.08
N THR A 42 3.06 4.66 -4.40
CA THR A 42 1.89 4.11 -5.10
C THR A 42 1.79 2.61 -4.86
N ASP A 43 0.58 2.06 -4.96
CA ASP A 43 0.34 0.63 -4.77
C ASP A 43 1.14 -0.24 -5.76
N ALA A 44 1.34 0.25 -6.98
CA ALA A 44 2.16 -0.43 -7.99
C ALA A 44 3.64 -0.46 -7.59
N GLN A 45 4.22 0.67 -7.16
CA GLN A 45 5.59 0.72 -6.64
C GLN A 45 5.75 -0.18 -5.42
N ARG A 46 4.80 -0.12 -4.48
CA ARG A 46 4.81 -0.93 -3.26
C ARG A 46 4.79 -2.42 -3.59
N ALA A 47 3.89 -2.87 -4.46
CA ALA A 47 3.82 -4.27 -4.88
C ALA A 47 5.13 -4.74 -5.55
N GLY A 48 5.68 -3.92 -6.45
CA GLY A 48 6.95 -4.20 -7.12
C GLY A 48 8.12 -4.34 -6.15
N HIS A 49 8.27 -3.39 -5.23
CA HIS A 49 9.34 -3.42 -4.23
C HIS A 49 9.20 -4.57 -3.24
N LEU A 50 7.99 -4.89 -2.78
CA LEU A 50 7.75 -6.06 -1.93
C LEU A 50 8.16 -7.37 -2.64
N LEU A 51 7.89 -7.52 -3.94
CA LEU A 51 8.35 -8.68 -4.72
C LEU A 51 9.88 -8.73 -4.86
N LEU A 52 10.54 -7.58 -5.02
CA LEU A 52 12.00 -7.51 -5.05
C LEU A 52 12.61 -7.88 -3.69
N LEU A 53 12.12 -7.28 -2.61
CA LEU A 53 12.52 -7.60 -1.23
C LEU A 53 12.29 -9.08 -0.91
N SER A 54 11.15 -9.64 -1.30
CA SER A 54 10.86 -11.07 -1.11
C SER A 54 11.94 -11.97 -1.74
N ARG A 55 12.37 -11.65 -2.97
CA ARG A 55 13.43 -12.38 -3.69
C ARG A 55 14.80 -12.19 -3.02
N SER A 56 15.11 -10.97 -2.59
CA SER A 56 16.36 -10.69 -1.88
C SER A 56 16.43 -11.41 -0.54
N PHE A 57 15.35 -11.37 0.27
CA PHE A 57 15.28 -12.10 1.54
C PHE A 57 15.41 -13.62 1.35
N MET A 58 14.84 -14.19 0.28
CA MET A 58 15.06 -15.61 -0.05
C MET A 58 16.53 -15.92 -0.33
N THR A 59 17.19 -15.08 -1.14
CA THR A 59 18.62 -15.23 -1.45
C THR A 59 19.48 -15.12 -0.19
N SER A 60 19.09 -14.25 0.74
CA SER A 60 19.74 -14.08 2.05
C SER A 60 19.28 -15.10 3.11
N GLN A 61 18.58 -16.16 2.73
CA GLN A 61 18.11 -17.23 3.64
C GLN A 61 17.21 -16.73 4.79
N GLN A 62 16.39 -15.71 4.54
CA GLN A 62 15.41 -15.16 5.47
C GLN A 62 13.98 -15.44 4.99
N PRO A 63 13.52 -16.71 5.00
CA PRO A 63 12.25 -17.11 4.40
C PRO A 63 11.03 -16.50 5.10
N ALA A 64 11.10 -16.26 6.41
CA ALA A 64 10.02 -15.62 7.15
C ALA A 64 9.75 -14.18 6.68
N LYS A 65 10.81 -13.37 6.45
CA LYS A 65 10.67 -12.02 5.91
C LYS A 65 10.21 -12.03 4.45
N SER A 66 10.69 -13.00 3.67
CA SER A 66 10.17 -13.21 2.31
C SER A 66 8.66 -13.50 2.29
N ALA A 67 8.18 -14.36 3.19
CA ALA A 67 6.76 -14.66 3.36
C ALA A 67 5.95 -13.42 3.75
N LEU A 68 6.46 -12.57 4.65
CA LEU A 68 5.81 -11.29 5.00
C LEU A 68 5.66 -10.39 3.78
N CYS A 69 6.71 -10.24 2.96
CA CYS A 69 6.64 -9.45 1.74
C CYS A 69 5.59 -9.99 0.76
N LEU A 70 5.56 -11.31 0.53
CA LEU A 70 4.57 -11.94 -0.37
C LEU A 70 3.15 -11.76 0.14
N ARG A 71 2.93 -11.86 1.45
CA ARG A 71 1.63 -11.61 2.07
C ARG A 71 1.19 -10.19 1.82
N LEU A 72 2.04 -9.20 2.11
CA LEU A 72 1.70 -7.80 1.86
C LEU A 72 1.47 -7.51 0.37
N THR A 73 2.22 -8.14 -0.55
CA THR A 73 1.94 -8.04 -1.98
C THR A 73 0.55 -8.60 -2.30
N GLN A 74 0.18 -9.76 -1.73
CA GLN A 74 -1.15 -10.36 -1.89
C GLN A 74 -2.27 -9.42 -1.40
N GLU A 75 -2.07 -8.74 -0.27
CA GLU A 75 -3.00 -7.72 0.23
C GLU A 75 -3.16 -6.57 -0.77
N VAL A 76 -2.04 -6.03 -1.29
CA VAL A 76 -2.06 -4.94 -2.27
C VAL A 76 -2.80 -5.33 -3.54
N ILE A 77 -2.51 -6.50 -4.11
CA ILE A 77 -3.16 -6.91 -5.38
C ILE A 77 -4.64 -7.24 -5.21
N ALA A 78 -5.08 -7.70 -4.04
CA ALA A 78 -6.49 -7.96 -3.78
C ALA A 78 -7.24 -6.66 -3.48
N LEU A 79 -6.67 -5.79 -2.64
CA LEU A 79 -7.40 -4.64 -2.08
C LEU A 79 -7.18 -3.34 -2.83
N SER A 80 -5.99 -3.05 -3.38
CA SER A 80 -5.71 -1.75 -4.02
C SER A 80 -6.84 -1.39 -4.99
N PRO A 81 -7.39 -0.16 -5.01
CA PRO A 81 -8.26 0.26 -6.11
C PRO A 81 -7.45 0.72 -7.34
N ALA A 82 -6.22 1.20 -7.12
CA ALA A 82 -5.38 1.83 -8.13
C ALA A 82 -4.59 0.87 -9.04
N LEU A 83 -4.47 -0.41 -8.66
CA LEU A 83 -3.71 -1.37 -9.45
C LEU A 83 -4.53 -1.89 -10.66
N PRO A 84 -4.04 -1.75 -11.91
CA PRO A 84 -4.73 -2.30 -13.07
C PRO A 84 -4.79 -3.83 -13.04
N ASP A 85 -5.86 -4.41 -13.60
CA ASP A 85 -6.10 -5.87 -13.58
C ASP A 85 -4.97 -6.69 -14.22
N ILE A 86 -4.34 -6.18 -15.28
CA ILE A 86 -3.17 -6.82 -15.88
C ILE A 86 -2.02 -6.89 -14.87
N ALA A 87 -1.70 -5.78 -14.22
CA ALA A 87 -0.64 -5.71 -13.22
C ALA A 87 -0.97 -6.59 -12.01
N ARG A 88 -2.23 -6.65 -11.57
CA ARG A 88 -2.68 -7.57 -10.51
C ARG A 88 -2.43 -9.02 -10.89
N ALA A 89 -2.88 -9.47 -12.07
CA ALA A 89 -2.76 -10.85 -12.49
C ALA A 89 -1.29 -11.27 -12.62
N GLU A 90 -0.45 -10.42 -13.21
CA GLU A 90 0.98 -10.69 -13.35
C GLU A 90 1.71 -10.72 -11.99
N THR A 91 1.33 -9.82 -11.09
CA THR A 91 1.88 -9.78 -9.73
C THR A 91 1.43 -11.02 -8.95
N ALA A 92 0.19 -11.46 -9.09
CA ALA A 92 -0.32 -12.68 -8.45
C ALA A 92 0.42 -13.94 -8.91
N LEU A 93 0.73 -14.06 -10.21
CA LEU A 93 1.58 -15.14 -10.74
C LEU A 93 2.99 -15.12 -10.10
N GLN A 94 3.57 -13.94 -9.89
CA GLN A 94 4.87 -13.81 -9.20
C GLN A 94 4.77 -14.17 -7.71
N VAL A 95 3.69 -13.76 -7.03
CA VAL A 95 3.43 -14.12 -5.63
C VAL A 95 3.27 -15.64 -5.49
N ALA A 96 2.52 -16.28 -6.38
CA ALA A 96 2.34 -17.74 -6.39
C ALA A 96 3.67 -18.49 -6.53
N GLU A 97 4.54 -18.05 -7.44
CA GLU A 97 5.88 -18.63 -7.59
C GLU A 97 6.74 -18.41 -6.33
N GLY A 98 6.61 -17.26 -5.65
CA GLY A 98 7.25 -17.00 -4.36
C GLY A 98 6.79 -17.98 -3.28
N TRP A 99 5.48 -18.18 -3.13
CA TRP A 99 4.91 -19.13 -2.19
C TRP A 99 5.33 -20.57 -2.48
N ARG A 100 5.39 -20.95 -3.75
CA ARG A 100 5.87 -22.27 -4.17
C ARG A 100 7.32 -22.50 -3.76
N LYS A 101 8.20 -21.51 -3.93
CA LYS A 101 9.60 -21.59 -3.47
C LYS A 101 9.73 -21.70 -1.95
N LEU A 102 8.78 -21.12 -1.22
CA LEU A 102 8.65 -21.25 0.24
C LEU A 102 7.93 -22.54 0.67
N GLN A 103 7.57 -23.42 -0.27
CA GLN A 103 6.83 -24.66 -0.01
C GLN A 103 5.48 -24.42 0.69
N GLN A 104 4.79 -23.34 0.30
CA GLN A 104 3.45 -22.97 0.78
C GLN A 104 2.42 -23.14 -0.34
N PRO A 105 2.04 -24.38 -0.71
CA PRO A 105 1.22 -24.63 -1.88
C PRO A 105 -0.21 -24.09 -1.76
N SER A 106 -0.81 -24.12 -0.56
CA SER A 106 -2.14 -23.55 -0.31
C SER A 106 -2.18 -22.04 -0.60
N LEU A 107 -1.14 -21.32 -0.18
CA LEU A 107 -1.01 -19.87 -0.45
C LEU A 107 -0.72 -19.60 -1.92
N ALA A 108 0.10 -20.43 -2.56
CA ALA A 108 0.35 -20.33 -3.99
C ALA A 108 -0.96 -20.49 -4.79
N ARG A 109 -1.81 -21.46 -4.41
CA ARG A 109 -3.12 -21.69 -5.03
C ARG A 109 -4.00 -20.44 -4.97
N VAL A 110 -4.09 -19.79 -3.80
CA VAL A 110 -4.92 -18.59 -3.62
C VAL A 110 -4.49 -17.44 -4.54
N SER A 111 -3.18 -17.26 -4.74
CA SER A 111 -2.66 -16.26 -5.68
C SER A 111 -2.93 -16.64 -7.14
N LEU A 112 -2.90 -17.94 -7.50
CA LEU A 112 -3.28 -18.39 -8.84
C LEU A 112 -4.79 -18.20 -9.09
N ASP A 113 -5.64 -18.55 -8.13
CA ASP A 113 -7.10 -18.36 -8.20
C ASP A 113 -7.45 -16.87 -8.41
N LEU A 114 -6.68 -15.96 -7.80
CA LEU A 114 -6.84 -14.51 -8.01
C LEU A 114 -6.57 -14.12 -9.47
N ALA A 115 -5.45 -14.56 -10.04
CA ALA A 115 -5.11 -14.29 -11.43
C ALA A 115 -6.09 -14.95 -12.41
N GLU A 116 -6.57 -16.16 -12.09
CA GLU A 116 -7.58 -16.87 -12.87
C GLU A 116 -8.91 -16.11 -12.88
N THR A 117 -9.35 -15.65 -11.71
CA THR A 117 -10.56 -14.82 -11.57
C THR A 117 -10.47 -13.57 -12.44
N LEU A 118 -9.32 -12.90 -12.48
CA LEU A 118 -9.11 -11.74 -13.36
C LEU A 118 -9.15 -12.13 -14.84
N ALA A 119 -8.46 -13.20 -15.24
CA ALA A 119 -8.42 -13.65 -16.63
C ALA A 119 -9.82 -14.05 -17.17
N ILE A 120 -10.67 -14.61 -16.31
CA ILE A 120 -12.01 -15.05 -16.65
C ILE A 120 -13.02 -13.89 -16.61
N SER A 121 -13.01 -13.10 -15.53
CA SER A 121 -14.12 -12.21 -15.18
C SER A 121 -13.81 -10.72 -15.33
N SER A 122 -12.56 -10.31 -15.58
CA SER A 122 -12.24 -8.89 -15.77
C SER A 122 -12.93 -8.34 -17.03
N THR A 123 -13.65 -7.23 -16.86
CA THR A 123 -14.21 -6.45 -17.96
C THR A 123 -13.19 -5.50 -18.58
N TYR A 124 -12.01 -5.33 -17.96
CA TYR A 124 -10.99 -4.37 -18.36
C TYR A 124 -9.84 -4.98 -19.18
N LEU A 125 -9.56 -6.28 -19.01
CA LEU A 125 -8.53 -6.95 -19.79
C LEU A 125 -8.92 -7.06 -21.25
N LEU A 126 -7.95 -6.99 -22.16
CA LEU A 126 -8.11 -7.32 -23.58
C LEU A 126 -7.97 -8.83 -23.81
N ASP A 127 -8.53 -9.36 -24.90
CA ASP A 127 -8.43 -10.81 -25.18
C ASP A 127 -6.99 -11.32 -25.32
N PRO A 128 -6.05 -10.62 -25.99
CA PRO A 128 -4.65 -11.03 -26.01
C PRO A 128 -4.03 -11.12 -24.60
N GLN A 129 -4.38 -10.19 -23.70
CA GLN A 129 -3.93 -10.20 -22.31
C GLN A 129 -4.50 -11.40 -21.55
N ARG A 130 -5.78 -11.73 -21.76
CA ARG A 130 -6.41 -12.91 -21.16
C ARG A 130 -5.73 -14.20 -21.62
N VAL A 131 -5.46 -14.34 -22.91
CA VAL A 131 -4.76 -15.50 -23.46
C VAL A 131 -3.36 -15.64 -22.84
N ASP A 132 -2.60 -14.55 -22.73
CA ASP A 132 -1.28 -14.57 -22.09
C ASP A 132 -1.37 -15.04 -20.63
N ILE A 133 -2.26 -14.42 -19.83
CA ILE A 133 -2.46 -14.77 -18.43
C ILE A 133 -2.87 -16.24 -18.28
N LEU A 134 -3.84 -16.73 -19.06
CA LEU A 134 -4.30 -18.13 -19.01
C LEU A 134 -3.18 -19.11 -19.37
N THR A 135 -2.35 -18.77 -20.36
CA THR A 135 -1.19 -19.58 -20.76
C THR A 135 -0.17 -19.67 -19.63
N ARG A 136 0.12 -18.55 -18.97
CA ARG A 136 1.05 -18.48 -17.82
C ARG A 136 0.48 -19.18 -16.59
N LEU A 137 -0.83 -19.07 -16.34
CA LEU A 137 -1.53 -19.81 -15.29
C LEU A 137 -1.41 -21.32 -15.51
N ALA A 138 -1.65 -21.81 -16.73
CA ALA A 138 -1.49 -23.24 -17.03
C ALA A 138 -0.06 -23.74 -16.75
N ALA A 139 0.96 -22.96 -17.11
CA ALA A 139 2.35 -23.28 -16.78
C ALA A 139 2.62 -23.28 -15.27
N ALA A 140 1.99 -22.37 -14.52
CA ALA A 140 2.08 -22.33 -13.05
C ALA A 140 1.40 -23.54 -12.40
N TYR A 141 0.20 -23.92 -12.85
CA TYR A 141 -0.51 -25.11 -12.34
C TYR A 141 0.22 -26.42 -12.60
N ILE A 142 0.96 -26.53 -13.72
CA ILE A 142 1.85 -27.69 -13.94
C ILE A 142 2.93 -27.79 -12.87
N LYS A 143 3.53 -26.66 -12.46
CA LYS A 143 4.52 -26.63 -11.37
C LYS A 143 3.91 -26.92 -10.00
N MET A 144 2.58 -26.80 -9.88
CA MET A 144 1.78 -27.16 -8.72
C MET A 144 1.24 -28.61 -8.82
N GLU A 145 1.65 -29.35 -9.85
CA GLU A 145 1.22 -30.73 -10.12
C GLU A 145 -0.30 -30.89 -10.42
N ASP A 146 -1.01 -29.80 -10.71
CA ASP A 146 -2.41 -29.80 -11.12
C ASP A 146 -2.55 -29.82 -12.65
N GLN A 147 -2.34 -31.01 -13.23
CA GLN A 147 -2.49 -31.25 -14.67
C GLN A 147 -3.91 -31.01 -15.20
N PRO A 148 -4.99 -31.45 -14.51
CA PRO A 148 -6.35 -31.18 -14.96
C PRO A 148 -6.64 -29.68 -15.13
N GLN A 149 -6.29 -28.86 -14.14
CA GLN A 149 -6.51 -27.41 -14.21
C GLN A 149 -5.66 -26.77 -15.31
N ALA A 150 -4.39 -27.18 -15.43
CA ALA A 150 -3.52 -26.68 -16.50
C ALA A 150 -4.06 -26.99 -17.90
N GLN A 151 -4.64 -28.18 -18.10
CA GLN A 151 -5.25 -28.55 -19.38
C GLN A 151 -6.51 -27.73 -19.66
N ALA A 152 -7.37 -27.54 -18.67
CA ALA A 152 -8.58 -26.72 -18.81
C ALA A 152 -8.24 -25.28 -19.21
N LEU A 153 -7.24 -24.67 -18.57
CA LEU A 153 -6.80 -23.30 -18.88
C LEU A 153 -6.19 -23.17 -20.27
N ARG A 154 -5.43 -24.17 -20.73
CA ARG A 154 -4.92 -24.20 -22.12
C ARG A 154 -6.04 -24.28 -23.14
N GLN A 155 -7.05 -25.11 -22.89
CA GLN A 155 -8.23 -25.19 -23.76
C GLN A 155 -8.94 -23.84 -23.81
N LEU A 156 -9.16 -23.21 -22.66
CA LEU A 156 -9.77 -21.88 -22.58
C LEU A 156 -8.94 -20.81 -23.31
N ALA A 157 -7.61 -20.82 -23.17
CA ALA A 157 -6.71 -19.90 -23.86
C ALA A 157 -6.75 -20.09 -25.39
N SER A 158 -6.86 -21.34 -25.86
CA SER A 158 -6.95 -21.65 -27.30
C SER A 158 -8.28 -21.25 -27.92
N LYS A 159 -9.35 -21.23 -27.12
CA LYS A 159 -10.71 -20.96 -27.58
C LYS A 159 -11.45 -20.14 -26.53
N LEU A 160 -11.12 -18.86 -26.45
CA LEU A 160 -11.82 -17.92 -25.59
C LEU A 160 -13.29 -17.81 -26.03
N PRO A 161 -14.25 -17.87 -25.09
CA PRO A 161 -15.63 -17.59 -25.41
C PRO A 161 -15.77 -16.13 -25.86
N PRO A 162 -16.63 -15.85 -26.86
CA PRO A 162 -16.91 -14.48 -27.29
C PRO A 162 -17.50 -13.69 -26.13
N ARG A 163 -17.07 -12.44 -25.97
CA ARG A 163 -17.62 -11.57 -24.93
C ARG A 163 -19.02 -11.09 -25.32
N SER A 164 -19.90 -11.01 -24.33
CA SER A 164 -21.21 -10.38 -24.48
C SER A 164 -21.11 -8.86 -24.65
N ALA A 165 -20.01 -8.24 -24.20
CA ALA A 165 -19.75 -6.81 -24.32
C ALA A 165 -18.26 -6.54 -24.60
N PRO A 166 -17.92 -5.43 -25.28
CA PRO A 166 -16.54 -5.04 -25.48
C PRO A 166 -15.83 -4.75 -24.15
N PRO A 167 -14.48 -4.86 -24.10
CA PRO A 167 -13.71 -4.44 -22.94
C PRO A 167 -14.02 -2.99 -22.55
N GLN A 168 -14.16 -2.74 -21.26
CA GLN A 168 -14.43 -1.42 -20.72
C GLN A 168 -13.12 -0.69 -20.42
N ARG A 169 -13.18 0.65 -20.43
CA ARG A 169 -12.10 1.46 -19.84
C ARG A 169 -12.25 1.41 -18.31
N PRO A 170 -11.15 1.24 -17.56
CA PRO A 170 -11.19 1.41 -16.10
C PRO A 170 -11.76 2.79 -15.74
N PRO A 171 -12.66 2.88 -14.74
CA PRO A 171 -13.19 4.16 -14.31
C PRO A 171 -12.08 5.01 -13.67
N ASP A 172 -12.22 6.34 -13.76
CA ASP A 172 -11.37 7.25 -13.00
C ASP A 172 -11.64 7.06 -11.50
N LEU A 173 -10.58 7.06 -10.69
CA LEU A 173 -10.67 6.81 -9.26
C LEU A 173 -11.09 8.08 -8.51
N ALA A 174 -12.07 7.94 -7.62
CA ALA A 174 -12.54 9.07 -6.83
C ALA A 174 -11.45 9.54 -5.85
N LEU A 175 -10.68 8.59 -5.27
CA LEU A 175 -9.59 8.90 -4.35
C LEU A 175 -8.48 9.70 -5.03
N ASP A 176 -8.19 9.52 -6.33
CA ASP A 176 -7.15 10.29 -7.02
C ASP A 176 -7.48 11.79 -7.00
N ARG A 177 -8.77 12.15 -7.15
CA ARG A 177 -9.24 13.53 -7.03
C ARG A 177 -9.13 14.05 -5.60
N TRP A 178 -9.45 13.24 -4.60
CA TRP A 178 -9.49 13.67 -3.19
C TRP A 178 -8.13 13.61 -2.48
N ARG A 179 -7.11 13.05 -3.13
CA ARG A 179 -5.73 12.95 -2.66
C ARG A 179 -4.81 13.98 -3.32
N ALA A 180 -5.38 15.00 -3.95
CA ALA A 180 -4.61 16.07 -4.56
C ALA A 180 -3.65 16.71 -3.53
N PRO A 181 -2.41 17.07 -3.92
CA PRO A 181 -1.46 17.69 -3.00
C PRO A 181 -2.00 18.99 -2.40
N LEU A 182 -1.90 19.10 -1.08
CA LEU A 182 -2.28 20.31 -0.36
C LEU A 182 -1.15 21.35 -0.44
N ALA A 183 -1.49 22.57 -0.86
CA ALA A 183 -0.55 23.69 -0.78
C ALA A 183 -0.27 24.03 0.70
N ILE A 184 1.01 24.09 1.07
CA ILE A 184 1.47 24.43 2.42
C ILE A 184 1.89 25.90 2.51
N SER A 185 1.89 26.46 3.72
CA SER A 185 2.34 27.84 3.95
C SER A 185 3.84 28.02 3.69
N GLU A 186 4.26 29.26 3.39
CA GLU A 186 5.68 29.61 3.22
C GLU A 186 6.48 29.32 4.51
N THR A 187 5.89 29.56 5.68
CA THR A 187 6.51 29.26 6.98
C THR A 187 6.76 27.75 7.14
N LEU A 188 5.76 26.92 6.85
CA LEU A 188 5.93 25.47 6.92
C LEU A 188 6.95 24.97 5.88
N THR A 189 6.95 25.56 4.68
CA THR A 189 7.94 25.27 3.65
C THR A 189 9.36 25.55 4.15
N ALA A 190 9.59 26.72 4.75
CA ALA A 190 10.91 27.08 5.30
C ALA A 190 11.37 26.14 6.42
N THR A 191 10.46 25.70 7.30
CA THR A 191 10.76 24.71 8.35
C THR A 191 11.20 23.36 7.76
N ILE A 192 10.48 22.88 6.74
CA ILE A 192 10.80 21.62 6.05
C ILE A 192 12.18 21.70 5.38
N GLU A 193 12.50 22.83 4.71
CA GLU A 193 13.78 23.03 4.05
C GLU A 193 14.95 23.12 5.04
N ALA A 194 14.76 23.75 6.21
CA ALA A 194 15.78 23.79 7.25
C ALA A 194 16.13 22.38 7.78
N ARG A 195 15.10 21.53 7.99
CA ARG A 195 15.29 20.12 8.35
C ARG A 195 16.02 19.36 7.23
N ARG A 196 15.61 19.51 5.97
CA ARG A 196 16.26 18.85 4.81
C ARG A 196 17.75 19.15 4.77
N ALA A 197 18.12 20.42 4.84
CA ALA A 197 19.53 20.84 4.82
C ALA A 197 20.36 20.23 5.98
N THR A 198 19.76 20.10 7.18
CA THR A 198 20.41 19.42 8.31
C THR A 198 20.62 17.94 8.02
N VAL A 199 19.57 17.26 7.54
CA VAL A 199 19.59 15.82 7.26
C VAL A 199 20.51 15.47 6.09
N ASP A 200 20.58 16.31 5.05
CA ASP A 200 21.53 16.16 3.94
C ASP A 200 22.98 16.15 4.43
N GLY A 201 23.33 17.06 5.35
CA GLY A 201 24.65 17.08 5.98
C GLY A 201 24.93 15.80 6.78
N LEU A 202 23.92 15.24 7.45
CA LEU A 202 24.02 13.98 8.19
C LEU A 202 24.27 12.80 7.26
N ILE A 203 23.44 12.64 6.23
CA ILE A 203 23.49 11.55 5.25
C ILE A 203 24.84 11.52 4.55
N ASN A 204 25.36 12.66 4.10
CA ASN A 204 26.67 12.73 3.46
C ASN A 204 27.78 12.18 4.37
N GLY A 205 27.72 12.46 5.67
CA GLY A 205 28.63 11.88 6.65
C GLY A 205 28.44 10.36 6.80
N LEU A 206 27.19 9.88 6.88
CA LEU A 206 26.87 8.45 7.01
C LEU A 206 27.34 7.65 5.79
N LEU A 207 27.10 8.16 4.58
CA LEU A 207 27.56 7.57 3.33
C LEU A 207 29.10 7.54 3.24
N ALA A 208 29.79 8.47 3.90
CA ALA A 208 31.24 8.47 4.04
C ALA A 208 31.76 7.52 5.14
N GLY A 209 30.88 6.72 5.77
CA GLY A 209 31.24 5.73 6.79
C GLY A 209 31.25 6.26 8.23
N ARG A 210 30.79 7.49 8.47
CA ARG A 210 30.58 8.02 9.82
C ARG A 210 29.39 7.32 10.48
N GLN A 211 29.43 7.17 11.79
CA GLN A 211 28.27 6.73 12.58
C GLN A 211 27.45 7.94 12.99
N LEU A 212 26.14 7.75 13.20
CA LEU A 212 25.32 8.77 13.82
C LEU A 212 25.76 8.98 15.27
N THR A 213 25.79 10.23 15.72
CA THR A 213 26.23 10.61 17.06
C THR A 213 25.10 11.28 17.85
N ASP A 214 25.18 11.27 19.18
CA ASP A 214 24.21 11.99 20.04
C ASP A 214 24.11 13.48 19.67
N ALA A 215 25.22 14.08 19.24
CA ALA A 215 25.26 15.47 18.77
C ALA A 215 24.40 15.69 17.52
N ASP A 216 24.26 14.68 16.65
CA ASP A 216 23.38 14.74 15.49
C ASP A 216 21.91 14.69 15.90
N VAL A 217 21.58 13.83 16.87
CA VAL A 217 20.22 13.72 17.41
C VAL A 217 19.82 15.02 18.11
N ILE A 218 20.68 15.56 18.98
CA ILE A 218 20.47 16.85 19.67
C ILE A 218 20.22 18.00 18.67
N ARG A 219 20.82 17.94 17.48
CA ARG A 219 20.64 18.95 16.43
C ARG A 219 19.35 18.74 15.61
N LEU A 220 18.94 17.51 15.39
CA LEU A 220 17.80 17.17 14.54
C LEU A 220 16.47 17.17 15.30
N GLU A 221 16.44 16.68 16.54
CA GLU A 221 15.22 16.55 17.35
C GLU A 221 14.44 17.88 17.46
N PRO A 222 15.04 19.03 17.80
CA PRO A 222 14.30 20.28 17.91
C PRO A 222 13.65 20.73 16.59
N GLN A 223 14.27 20.41 15.45
CA GLN A 223 13.71 20.73 14.13
C GLN A 223 12.52 19.83 13.80
N LEU A 224 12.60 18.55 14.15
CA LEU A 224 11.49 17.61 13.99
C LEU A 224 10.30 17.99 14.87
N VAL A 225 10.54 18.39 16.12
CA VAL A 225 9.49 18.85 17.04
C VAL A 225 8.84 20.15 16.53
N ALA A 226 9.63 21.13 16.10
CA ALA A 226 9.10 22.37 15.53
C ALA A 226 8.29 22.13 14.24
N GLU A 227 8.71 21.19 13.39
CA GLU A 227 7.96 20.78 12.21
C GLU A 227 6.64 20.07 12.59
N ASP A 228 6.65 19.21 13.61
CA ASP A 228 5.44 18.53 14.10
C ASP A 228 4.38 19.52 14.56
N GLU A 229 4.76 20.49 15.39
CA GLU A 229 3.85 21.53 15.87
C GLU A 229 3.22 22.31 14.71
N GLN A 230 4.04 22.76 13.74
CA GLN A 230 3.56 23.53 12.59
C GLN A 230 2.68 22.71 11.65
N ARG A 231 3.09 21.49 11.29
CA ARG A 231 2.30 20.59 10.42
C ARG A 231 0.97 20.25 11.05
N THR A 232 1.01 19.82 12.30
CA THR A 232 -0.17 19.37 13.02
C THR A 232 -1.18 20.52 13.18
N ALA A 233 -0.73 21.71 13.57
CA ALA A 233 -1.60 22.89 13.66
C ALA A 233 -2.18 23.27 12.30
N PHE A 234 -1.34 23.36 11.25
CA PHE A 234 -1.77 23.74 9.91
C PHE A 234 -2.80 22.77 9.32
N TYR A 235 -2.54 21.46 9.38
CA TYR A 235 -3.46 20.47 8.82
C TYR A 235 -4.76 20.36 9.61
N ARG A 236 -4.72 20.42 10.94
CA ARG A 236 -5.95 20.41 11.77
C ARG A 236 -6.81 21.65 11.51
N GLN A 237 -6.19 22.81 11.33
CA GLN A 237 -6.91 24.03 10.99
C GLN A 237 -7.66 23.89 9.66
N ILE A 238 -6.97 23.43 8.60
CA ILE A 238 -7.61 23.25 7.28
C ILE A 238 -8.69 22.17 7.32
N ALA A 239 -8.43 21.04 7.99
CA ALA A 239 -9.37 19.92 8.05
C ALA A 239 -10.68 20.26 8.81
N SER A 240 -10.64 21.21 9.76
CA SER A 240 -11.81 21.64 10.54
C SER A 240 -12.46 22.94 10.06
N ASP A 241 -11.84 23.65 9.13
CA ASP A 241 -12.35 24.91 8.61
C ASP A 241 -13.50 24.66 7.61
N ALA A 242 -14.72 25.01 8.03
CA ALA A 242 -15.93 24.88 7.22
C ALA A 242 -15.94 25.76 5.96
N ALA A 243 -15.04 26.74 5.84
CA ALA A 243 -14.89 27.53 4.62
C ALA A 243 -14.11 26.78 3.52
N GLN A 244 -13.37 25.73 3.87
CA GLN A 244 -12.65 24.90 2.90
C GLN A 244 -13.60 23.96 2.17
N THR A 245 -13.22 23.54 0.96
CA THR A 245 -13.96 22.50 0.26
C THR A 245 -13.76 21.16 0.97
N PRO A 246 -14.75 20.23 0.92
CA PRO A 246 -14.60 18.90 1.49
C PRO A 246 -13.38 18.14 0.94
N GLU A 247 -13.02 18.33 -0.33
CA GLU A 247 -11.80 17.75 -0.91
C GLU A 247 -10.52 18.32 -0.28
N THR A 248 -10.47 19.63 -0.01
CA THR A 248 -9.34 20.25 0.67
C THR A 248 -9.22 19.80 2.12
N GLN A 249 -10.36 19.63 2.82
CA GLN A 249 -10.39 19.04 4.17
C GLN A 249 -9.84 17.60 4.15
N ALA A 250 -10.27 16.78 3.20
CA ALA A 250 -9.78 15.41 3.05
C ALA A 250 -8.29 15.34 2.71
N ALA A 251 -7.79 16.23 1.85
CA ALA A 251 -6.36 16.33 1.52
C ALA A 251 -5.52 16.74 2.74
N ALA A 252 -6.00 17.68 3.57
CA ALA A 252 -5.36 18.04 4.83
C ALA A 252 -5.37 16.90 5.84
N GLN A 253 -6.49 16.19 5.97
CA GLN A 253 -6.61 15.04 6.85
C GLN A 253 -5.68 13.88 6.43
N LEU A 254 -5.52 13.66 5.11
CA LEU A 254 -4.55 12.72 4.59
C LEU A 254 -3.11 13.12 4.92
N ALA A 255 -2.77 14.41 4.73
CA ALA A 255 -1.44 14.93 5.05
C ALA A 255 -1.11 14.76 6.54
N LEU A 256 -2.08 15.05 7.43
CA LEU A 256 -1.97 14.81 8.87
C LEU A 256 -1.74 13.32 9.18
N THR A 257 -2.54 12.43 8.58
CA THR A 257 -2.42 10.98 8.78
C THR A 257 -1.06 10.46 8.33
N ASN A 258 -0.56 10.94 7.19
CA ASN A 258 0.76 10.58 6.67
C ASN A 258 1.90 11.08 7.58
N TRP A 259 1.77 12.29 8.13
CA TRP A 259 2.72 12.84 9.09
C TRP A 259 2.73 12.05 10.40
N LEU A 260 1.55 11.74 10.97
CA LEU A 260 1.44 10.92 12.17
C LEU A 260 1.98 9.49 11.95
N THR A 261 1.80 8.93 10.76
CA THR A 261 2.41 7.65 10.38
C THR A 261 3.93 7.75 10.44
N PHE A 262 4.52 8.81 9.90
CA PHE A 262 5.97 9.03 10.02
C PHE A 262 6.40 9.14 11.49
N LYS A 263 5.69 9.94 12.29
CA LYS A 263 5.97 10.12 13.72
C LYS A 263 5.93 8.81 14.50
N TRP A 264 4.92 7.99 14.25
CA TRP A 264 4.75 6.68 14.88
C TRP A 264 5.89 5.71 14.55
N ARG A 265 6.40 5.73 13.32
CA ARG A 265 7.57 4.92 12.92
C ARG A 265 8.83 5.33 13.66
N VAL A 266 9.07 6.63 13.80
CA VAL A 266 10.21 7.15 14.55
C VAL A 266 10.09 6.77 16.02
N ALA A 267 8.91 6.94 16.63
CA ALA A 267 8.64 6.56 18.02
C ALA A 267 8.83 5.06 18.30
N ARG A 268 8.72 4.21 17.28
CA ARG A 268 8.93 2.75 17.36
C ARG A 268 10.35 2.31 17.05
N LEU A 269 11.25 3.24 16.72
CA LEU A 269 12.61 2.95 16.24
C LEU A 269 12.63 2.08 14.97
N ASP A 270 11.61 2.19 14.12
CA ASP A 270 11.53 1.41 12.87
C ASP A 270 12.63 1.83 11.86
N LEU A 271 13.21 3.01 12.04
CA LEU A 271 14.38 3.48 11.28
C LEU A 271 15.72 3.00 11.88
N GLN A 272 15.68 2.14 12.91
CA GLN A 272 16.84 1.62 13.66
C GLN A 272 17.69 2.68 14.37
N VAL A 273 17.17 3.91 14.46
CA VAL A 273 17.83 5.07 15.00
C VAL A 273 16.85 5.85 15.87
N SER A 274 17.30 6.29 17.04
CA SER A 274 16.58 7.26 17.87
C SER A 274 16.78 8.66 17.29
N LEU A 275 15.73 9.23 16.70
CA LEU A 275 15.76 10.56 16.08
C LEU A 275 15.04 11.63 16.91
N ALA A 276 14.06 11.21 17.70
CA ALA A 276 13.23 12.08 18.52
C ALA A 276 12.80 11.33 19.79
N PRO A 277 13.67 11.24 20.81
CA PRO A 277 13.35 10.65 22.11
C PRO A 277 12.02 11.14 22.71
N ALA A 278 11.67 12.41 22.49
CA ALA A 278 10.37 12.94 22.92
C ALA A 278 9.17 12.18 22.32
N TRP A 279 9.24 11.74 21.07
CA TRP A 279 8.17 10.97 20.43
C TRP A 279 8.15 9.51 20.90
N GLU A 280 9.31 8.93 21.16
CA GLU A 280 9.42 7.57 21.72
C GLU A 280 8.72 7.46 23.08
N ALA A 281 8.83 8.50 23.91
CA ALA A 281 8.14 8.60 25.20
C ALA A 281 6.61 8.79 25.09
N GLN A 282 6.11 9.17 23.91
CA GLN A 282 4.69 9.46 23.65
C GLN A 282 4.04 8.44 22.70
N ARG A 283 4.63 7.26 22.54
CA ARG A 283 4.21 6.27 21.55
C ARG A 283 2.70 5.99 21.56
N ASP A 284 2.13 5.74 22.73
CA ASP A 284 0.70 5.41 22.87
C ASP A 284 -0.21 6.59 22.49
N GLU A 285 0.22 7.82 22.77
CA GLU A 285 -0.50 9.03 22.37
C GLU A 285 -0.46 9.21 20.84
N ILE A 286 0.71 8.99 20.23
CA ILE A 286 0.88 9.08 18.78
C ILE A 286 0.03 8.03 18.07
N GLU A 287 -0.02 6.82 18.62
CA GLU A 287 -0.87 5.73 18.12
C GLU A 287 -2.35 6.12 18.19
N ALA A 288 -2.83 6.62 19.33
CA ALA A 288 -4.20 7.10 19.48
C ALA A 288 -4.55 8.22 18.49
N GLN A 289 -3.65 9.20 18.31
CA GLN A 289 -3.82 10.28 17.33
C GLN A 289 -3.86 9.74 15.89
N LEU A 290 -3.08 8.71 15.57
CA LEU A 290 -3.06 8.09 14.25
C LEU A 290 -4.35 7.28 13.98
N VAL A 291 -4.87 6.57 14.98
CA VAL A 291 -6.16 5.88 14.92
C VAL A 291 -7.28 6.88 14.62
N GLU A 292 -7.36 7.95 15.41
CA GLU A 292 -8.36 9.01 15.22
C GLU A 292 -8.23 9.69 13.85
N ALA A 293 -6.99 10.01 13.43
CA ALA A 293 -6.75 10.66 12.16
C ALA A 293 -7.19 9.82 10.96
N ASN A 294 -6.94 8.50 10.99
CA ASN A 294 -7.43 7.58 9.97
C ASN A 294 -8.97 7.47 10.00
N ALA A 295 -9.59 7.36 11.17
CA ALA A 295 -11.04 7.31 11.31
C ALA A 295 -11.71 8.55 10.68
N ASN A 296 -11.17 9.73 10.99
CA ASN A 296 -11.64 11.01 10.43
C ASN A 296 -11.42 11.09 8.91
N LEU A 297 -10.27 10.63 8.41
CA LEU A 297 -9.99 10.59 6.96
C LEU A 297 -11.03 9.78 6.21
N PHE A 298 -11.31 8.56 6.67
CA PHE A 298 -12.26 7.68 5.99
C PHE A 298 -13.71 8.11 6.21
N ALA A 299 -14.03 8.83 7.27
CA ALA A 299 -15.33 9.50 7.40
C ALA A 299 -15.52 10.55 6.30
N LEU A 300 -14.53 11.45 6.10
CA LEU A 300 -14.56 12.45 5.02
C LEU A 300 -14.68 11.80 3.64
N TYR A 301 -13.95 10.72 3.37
CA TYR A 301 -14.06 10.00 2.10
C TYR A 301 -15.43 9.35 1.89
N ARG A 302 -16.07 8.84 2.94
CA ARG A 302 -17.44 8.28 2.85
C ARG A 302 -18.49 9.36 2.58
N ASP A 303 -18.32 10.55 3.17
CA ASP A 303 -19.19 11.70 2.92
C ASP A 303 -19.01 12.21 1.49
N LEU A 304 -17.77 12.38 1.03
CA LEU A 304 -17.44 12.73 -0.35
C LEU A 304 -18.01 11.71 -1.35
N ALA A 305 -17.88 10.41 -1.09
CA ALA A 305 -18.45 9.36 -1.93
C ALA A 305 -19.98 9.43 -1.99
N SER A 306 -20.64 9.77 -0.88
CA SER A 306 -22.11 9.88 -0.82
C SER A 306 -22.65 11.16 -1.45
N ALA A 307 -21.80 12.19 -1.63
CA ALA A 307 -22.14 13.44 -2.30
C ALA A 307 -21.97 13.39 -3.84
N LEU A 308 -21.52 12.27 -4.40
CA LEU A 308 -21.38 12.09 -5.85
C LEU A 308 -22.74 12.09 -6.57
N PRO A 309 -22.80 12.56 -7.83
CA PRO A 309 -24.06 12.93 -8.48
C PRO A 309 -24.91 11.75 -8.95
N ASP A 310 -24.31 10.59 -9.24
CA ASP A 310 -25.00 9.42 -9.77
C ASP A 310 -24.74 8.16 -8.94
N SER A 311 -25.73 7.27 -8.88
CA SER A 311 -25.72 6.11 -7.99
C SER A 311 -24.64 5.07 -8.31
N ASP A 312 -24.23 4.94 -9.58
CA ASP A 312 -23.15 4.02 -9.97
C ASP A 312 -21.80 4.54 -9.46
N THR A 313 -21.51 5.82 -9.68
CA THR A 313 -20.28 6.46 -9.18
C THR A 313 -20.25 6.47 -7.65
N VAL A 314 -21.38 6.71 -6.96
CA VAL A 314 -21.48 6.57 -5.50
C VAL A 314 -21.10 5.14 -5.06
N SER A 315 -21.66 4.12 -5.70
CA SER A 315 -21.43 2.71 -5.33
C SER A 315 -19.98 2.30 -5.56
N ARG A 316 -19.38 2.71 -6.68
CA ARG A 316 -17.96 2.48 -6.97
C ARG A 316 -17.04 3.19 -5.99
N ALA A 317 -17.29 4.47 -5.71
CA ALA A 317 -16.49 5.25 -4.78
C ALA A 317 -16.56 4.67 -3.36
N ARG A 318 -17.74 4.21 -2.90
CA ARG A 318 -17.88 3.51 -1.62
C ARG A 318 -17.03 2.24 -1.55
N LEU A 319 -17.06 1.42 -2.60
CA LEU A 319 -16.20 0.23 -2.69
C LEU A 319 -14.72 0.61 -2.68
N GLU A 320 -14.34 1.63 -3.44
CA GLU A 320 -12.98 2.16 -3.53
C GLU A 320 -12.45 2.59 -2.16
N VAL A 321 -13.25 3.36 -1.41
CA VAL A 321 -12.93 3.85 -0.07
C VAL A 321 -12.76 2.71 0.92
N LEU A 322 -13.69 1.75 0.97
CA LEU A 322 -13.61 0.59 1.86
C LEU A 322 -12.37 -0.26 1.59
N ARG A 323 -12.07 -0.50 0.32
CA ARG A 323 -10.88 -1.23 -0.11
C ARG A 323 -9.59 -0.53 0.29
N ALA A 324 -9.53 0.80 0.13
CA ALA A 324 -8.40 1.60 0.54
C ALA A 324 -8.22 1.63 2.08
N GLU A 325 -9.32 1.70 2.84
CA GLU A 325 -9.33 1.66 4.31
C GLU A 325 -8.78 0.34 4.84
N ILE A 326 -9.30 -0.78 4.32
CA ILE A 326 -8.82 -2.11 4.68
C ILE A 326 -7.34 -2.26 4.28
N LEU A 327 -6.94 -1.87 3.07
CA LEU A 327 -5.55 -1.96 2.65
C LEU A 327 -4.62 -1.18 3.59
N ARG A 328 -5.01 0.02 4.00
CA ARG A 328 -4.24 0.85 4.92
C ARG A 328 -4.03 0.14 6.26
N GLY A 329 -5.07 -0.51 6.79
CA GLY A 329 -4.98 -1.37 7.96
C GLY A 329 -4.06 -2.58 7.76
N ARG A 330 -4.20 -3.30 6.64
CA ARG A 330 -3.37 -4.47 6.30
C ARG A 330 -1.89 -4.14 6.12
N LEU A 331 -1.56 -2.93 5.70
CA LEU A 331 -0.20 -2.41 5.60
C LEU A 331 0.37 -1.90 6.95
N GLY A 332 -0.43 -1.90 8.02
CA GLY A 332 -0.04 -1.39 9.33
C GLY A 332 0.00 0.14 9.43
N LEU A 333 -0.66 0.85 8.50
CA LEU A 333 -0.73 2.32 8.48
C LEU A 333 -1.95 2.88 9.24
N TYR A 334 -2.84 1.98 9.67
CA TYR A 334 -4.00 2.27 10.52
C TYR A 334 -4.00 1.23 11.65
N PRO A 335 -3.37 1.54 12.80
CA PRO A 335 -3.38 0.67 13.97
C PRO A 335 -4.81 0.37 14.43
N ASP A 336 -5.04 -0.82 14.97
CA ASP A 336 -6.33 -1.25 15.55
C ASP A 336 -7.57 -1.00 14.68
N TYR A 337 -7.40 -0.97 13.35
CA TYR A 337 -8.50 -0.74 12.43
C TYR A 337 -9.58 -1.84 12.55
N PRO A 338 -10.88 -1.50 12.46
CA PRO A 338 -11.98 -2.42 12.74
C PRO A 338 -12.21 -3.39 11.57
N LEU A 339 -11.32 -4.38 11.40
CA LEU A 339 -11.32 -5.29 10.25
C LEU A 339 -12.67 -5.99 10.03
N ASP A 340 -13.26 -6.57 11.07
CA ASP A 340 -14.50 -7.35 10.94
C ASP A 340 -15.67 -6.48 10.46
N GLU A 341 -15.79 -5.26 10.99
CA GLU A 341 -16.80 -4.28 10.57
C GLU A 341 -16.57 -3.84 9.12
N LEU A 342 -15.32 -3.57 8.74
CA LEU A 342 -14.99 -3.16 7.38
C LEU A 342 -15.21 -4.27 6.36
N VAL A 343 -14.94 -5.53 6.72
CA VAL A 343 -15.25 -6.69 5.87
C VAL A 343 -16.75 -6.87 5.70
N ALA A 344 -17.55 -6.70 6.76
CA ALA A 344 -19.01 -6.73 6.66
C ALA A 344 -19.52 -5.65 5.70
N ARG A 345 -19.07 -4.40 5.87
CA ARG A 345 -19.42 -3.27 4.97
C ARG A 345 -18.95 -3.49 3.53
N LEU A 346 -17.76 -4.07 3.33
CA LEU A 346 -17.24 -4.43 2.02
C LEU A 346 -18.17 -5.44 1.34
N ASN A 347 -18.61 -6.48 2.05
CA ASN A 347 -19.53 -7.48 1.52
C ASN A 347 -20.89 -6.87 1.14
N GLU A 348 -21.44 -5.99 1.99
CA GLU A 348 -22.68 -5.27 1.71
C GLU A 348 -22.57 -4.36 0.47
N ALA A 349 -21.51 -3.54 0.40
CA ALA A 349 -21.27 -2.65 -0.73
C ALA A 349 -21.10 -3.44 -2.04
N GLN A 350 -20.39 -4.57 -1.97
CA GLN A 350 -20.20 -5.46 -3.12
C GLN A 350 -21.50 -6.14 -3.57
N ALA A 351 -22.38 -6.54 -2.65
CA ALA A 351 -23.68 -7.14 -2.97
C ALA A 351 -24.64 -6.17 -3.66
N GLY A 352 -24.53 -4.86 -3.36
CA GLY A 352 -25.35 -3.80 -3.96
C GLY A 352 -24.90 -3.32 -5.34
N LEU A 353 -23.73 -3.74 -5.83
CA LEU A 353 -23.22 -3.35 -7.16
C LEU A 353 -23.96 -4.12 -8.27
N GLU A 354 -24.13 -3.50 -9.45
CA GLU A 354 -24.70 -4.16 -10.63
C GLU A 354 -23.88 -5.40 -11.07
N PRO A 355 -24.52 -6.46 -11.60
CA PRO A 355 -23.81 -7.61 -12.15
C PRO A 355 -22.80 -7.19 -13.23
N GLY A 356 -21.55 -7.60 -13.05
CA GLY A 356 -20.48 -7.35 -14.04
C GLY A 356 -19.50 -6.22 -13.70
N LEU A 357 -19.61 -5.58 -12.54
CA LEU A 357 -18.68 -4.52 -12.10
C LEU A 357 -17.33 -5.01 -11.54
N GLY A 358 -16.77 -6.05 -12.16
CA GLY A 358 -15.48 -6.63 -11.78
C GLY A 358 -15.56 -7.68 -10.67
N PRO A 359 -14.41 -8.30 -10.32
CA PRO A 359 -14.35 -9.36 -9.33
C PRO A 359 -14.55 -8.84 -7.90
N HIS A 360 -15.08 -9.71 -7.03
CA HIS A 360 -15.33 -9.41 -5.62
C HIS A 360 -14.08 -9.61 -4.80
N VAL A 361 -13.81 -8.71 -3.87
CA VAL A 361 -12.79 -8.93 -2.86
C VAL A 361 -13.38 -9.79 -1.74
N ALA A 362 -12.69 -10.86 -1.37
CA ALA A 362 -13.11 -11.79 -0.33
C ALA A 362 -11.96 -12.04 0.66
N LEU A 363 -12.28 -12.10 1.95
CA LEU A 363 -11.36 -12.55 2.99
C LEU A 363 -11.50 -14.06 3.17
N ARG A 364 -10.39 -14.80 3.04
CA ARG A 364 -10.35 -16.25 3.26
C ARG A 364 -9.37 -16.61 4.37
N LYS A 365 -9.73 -17.61 5.18
CA LYS A 365 -8.76 -18.30 6.04
C LYS A 365 -8.11 -19.42 5.23
N VAL A 366 -6.80 -19.35 5.07
CA VAL A 366 -5.98 -20.33 4.35
C VAL A 366 -4.85 -20.71 5.29
N ASP A 367 -4.84 -21.97 5.70
CA ASP A 367 -4.01 -22.45 6.82
C ASP A 367 -4.26 -21.56 8.06
N GLU A 368 -3.21 -20.94 8.62
CA GLU A 368 -3.30 -20.02 9.76
C GLU A 368 -3.30 -18.53 9.36
N HIS A 369 -3.60 -18.22 8.09
CA HIS A 369 -3.56 -16.86 7.58
C HIS A 369 -4.92 -16.38 7.07
N LEU A 370 -5.30 -15.17 7.49
CA LEU A 370 -6.39 -14.41 6.87
C LEU A 370 -5.82 -13.64 5.68
N ILE A 371 -6.31 -13.92 4.48
CA ILE A 371 -5.79 -13.38 3.23
C ILE A 371 -6.94 -12.88 2.35
N PHE A 372 -6.78 -11.68 1.82
CA PHE A 372 -7.68 -11.17 0.80
C PHE A 372 -7.37 -11.77 -0.58
N THR A 373 -8.41 -12.15 -1.30
CA THR A 373 -8.35 -12.65 -2.67
C THR A 373 -9.52 -12.12 -3.49
N LEU A 374 -9.58 -12.49 -4.77
CA LEU A 374 -10.68 -12.21 -5.65
C LEU A 374 -11.59 -13.44 -5.82
N ALA A 375 -12.88 -13.20 -5.96
CA ALA A 375 -13.89 -14.21 -6.22
C ALA A 375 -14.80 -13.77 -7.37
N THR A 376 -15.31 -14.74 -8.11
CA THR A 376 -16.42 -14.54 -9.06
C THR A 376 -17.72 -14.33 -8.27
N ARG A 377 -18.64 -13.54 -8.82
CA ARG A 377 -20.02 -13.46 -8.30
C ARG A 377 -20.75 -14.77 -8.41
#